data_AF-A0A369Q6Y6-F1
#
_entry.id   AF-A0A369Q6Y6-F1
#
_cell.length_a   1.000
_cell.length_b   1.000
_cell.length_c   1.000
_cell.angle_alpha   90.00
_cell.angle_beta   90.00
_cell.angle_gamma   90.00
#
_symmetry.space_group_name_H-M   'P 1'
#
loop_
_entity.id
_entity.type
_entity.pdbx_description
1 polymer ?
#
loop_
_entity_poly.entity_id
_entity_poly.type
_entity_poly.pdbx_seq_one_letter_code
_entity_poly.pdbx_strand_id
1 'polypeptide(L)'
;MKTKIINTIQQWAPEAARLIPDLDNLDDAIADYLLLHKLAEVCSQKICSGLEDELERVQEIAKVINLLYQGGNQYTRNAIENEFLTALSFDESPGSLKKHLDLFPIELRKGYIKTILEN
;
A
#
# COMPACT_ATOMS: atom_id res chain seq x y z
N MET A 1 -7.96 -20.59 2.02
CA MET A 1 -6.66 -20.42 2.70
C MET A 1 -6.27 -18.99 2.41
N LYS A 2 -6.19 -18.14 3.43
CA LYS A 2 -6.03 -16.69 3.20
C LYS A 2 -4.79 -16.38 2.37
N THR A 3 -4.90 -15.38 1.51
CA THR A 3 -3.82 -14.96 0.61
C THR A 3 -2.60 -14.45 1.39
N LYS A 4 -1.46 -14.34 0.70
CA LYS A 4 -0.26 -13.72 1.28
C LYS A 4 -0.49 -12.25 1.64
N ILE A 5 -1.31 -11.54 0.87
CA ILE A 5 -1.65 -10.13 1.12
C ILE A 5 -2.41 -10.02 2.43
N ILE A 6 -3.52 -10.75 2.60
CA ILE A 6 -4.33 -10.75 3.83
C ILE A 6 -3.46 -11.07 5.04
N ASN A 7 -2.74 -12.19 5.02
CA ASN A 7 -1.94 -12.62 6.17
C ASN A 7 -0.87 -11.59 6.54
N THR A 8 -0.20 -11.01 5.55
CA THR A 8 0.89 -10.05 5.78
C THR A 8 0.35 -8.72 6.30
N ILE A 9 -0.71 -8.17 5.70
CA ILE A 9 -1.27 -6.88 6.13
C ILE A 9 -1.90 -7.01 7.52
N GLN A 10 -2.62 -8.11 7.81
CA GLN A 10 -3.17 -8.34 9.14
C GLN A 10 -2.09 -8.41 10.24
N GLN A 11 -0.92 -8.96 9.92
CA GLN A 11 0.19 -9.08 10.87
C GLN A 11 0.96 -7.78 11.06
N TRP A 12 1.26 -7.06 9.97
CA TRP A 12 2.23 -5.96 9.98
C TRP A 12 1.60 -4.57 9.94
N ALA A 13 0.37 -4.44 9.44
CA ALA A 13 -0.41 -3.21 9.39
C ALA A 13 -1.87 -3.45 9.80
N PRO A 14 -2.11 -3.96 11.03
CA PRO A 14 -3.45 -4.30 11.50
C PRO A 14 -4.41 -3.10 11.51
N GLU A 15 -3.90 -1.87 11.55
CA GLU A 15 -4.68 -0.65 11.44
C GLU A 15 -5.53 -0.58 10.17
N ALA A 16 -5.05 -1.08 9.03
CA ALA A 16 -5.84 -1.12 7.79
C ALA A 16 -6.91 -2.22 7.86
N ALA A 17 -6.57 -3.39 8.40
CA ALA A 17 -7.50 -4.52 8.52
C ALA A 17 -8.69 -4.21 9.45
N ARG A 18 -8.46 -3.44 10.53
CA ARG A 18 -9.52 -3.02 11.47
C ARG A 18 -10.55 -2.10 10.85
N LEU A 19 -10.24 -1.47 9.70
CA LEU A 19 -11.17 -0.58 8.99
C LEU A 19 -12.15 -1.33 8.09
N ILE A 20 -12.01 -2.65 7.95
CA ILE A 20 -12.86 -3.47 7.08
C ILE A 20 -13.72 -4.38 7.95
N PRO A 21 -15.04 -4.08 8.09
CA PRO A 21 -15.98 -4.96 8.76
C PRO A 21 -16.05 -6.31 8.02
N ASP A 22 -16.20 -7.40 8.77
CA ASP A 22 -16.42 -8.75 8.25
C ASP A 22 -15.36 -9.22 7.22
N LEU A 23 -14.13 -8.73 7.31
CA LEU A 23 -13.02 -9.08 6.43
C LEU A 23 -12.83 -10.60 6.26
N ASP A 24 -13.09 -11.38 7.31
CA ASP A 24 -12.96 -12.83 7.30
C ASP A 24 -14.05 -13.57 6.50
N ASN A 25 -15.16 -12.89 6.18
CA ASN A 25 -16.30 -13.43 5.42
C ASN A 25 -16.28 -13.01 3.94
N LEU A 26 -15.34 -12.14 3.54
CA LEU A 26 -15.21 -11.67 2.17
C LEU A 26 -14.51 -12.71 1.28
N ASP A 27 -14.77 -12.63 -0.02
CA ASP A 27 -13.95 -13.31 -1.01
C ASP A 27 -12.49 -12.84 -0.91
N ASP A 28 -11.55 -13.78 -1.02
CA ASP A 28 -10.12 -13.53 -0.84
C ASP A 28 -9.59 -12.43 -1.78
N ALA A 29 -10.05 -12.38 -3.03
CA ALA A 29 -9.61 -11.36 -3.99
C ALA A 29 -10.19 -9.98 -3.69
N ILE A 30 -11.45 -9.93 -3.23
CA ILE A 30 -12.09 -8.68 -2.79
C ILE A 30 -11.38 -8.16 -1.53
N ALA A 31 -11.08 -9.04 -0.58
CA ALA A 31 -10.36 -8.72 0.65
C ALA A 31 -8.95 -8.18 0.36
N ASP A 32 -8.21 -8.80 -0.58
CA ASP A 32 -6.89 -8.31 -1.01
C ASP A 32 -6.95 -6.86 -1.50
N TYR A 33 -7.89 -6.56 -2.40
CA TYR A 33 -8.05 -5.24 -2.98
C TYR A 33 -8.44 -4.20 -1.92
N LEU A 34 -9.45 -4.51 -1.10
CA LEU A 34 -9.90 -3.62 -0.04
C LEU A 34 -8.80 -3.33 1.00
N LEU A 35 -8.04 -4.35 1.40
CA LEU A 35 -6.94 -4.18 2.34
C LEU A 35 -5.85 -3.26 1.80
N LEU A 36 -5.46 -3.46 0.54
CA LEU A 36 -4.46 -2.62 -0.12
C LEU A 36 -4.95 -1.18 -0.24
N HIS A 37 -6.21 -0.97 -0.65
CA HIS A 37 -6.80 0.35 -0.75
C HIS A 37 -6.85 1.07 0.62
N LYS A 38 -7.35 0.39 1.66
CA LYS A 38 -7.39 0.95 3.02
C LYS A 38 -6.01 1.22 3.59
N LEU A 39 -5.03 0.40 3.26
CA LEU A 39 -3.65 0.65 3.67
C LEU A 39 -3.08 1.89 2.98
N ALA A 40 -3.42 2.13 1.71
CA ALA A 40 -3.04 3.36 1.02
C ALA A 40 -3.70 4.60 1.64
N GLU A 41 -5.00 4.54 1.97
CA GLU A 41 -5.68 5.63 2.69
C GLU A 41 -4.98 5.95 4.02
N VAL A 42 -4.63 4.92 4.80
CA VAL A 42 -3.89 5.09 6.06
C VAL A 42 -2.54 5.75 5.80
N CYS A 43 -1.78 5.28 4.81
CA CYS A 43 -0.50 5.89 4.45
C CYS A 43 -0.66 7.35 4.03
N SER A 44 -1.64 7.67 3.20
CA SER A 44 -1.91 9.05 2.75
C SER A 44 -2.20 9.98 3.92
N GLN A 45 -3.08 9.58 4.85
CA GLN A 45 -3.40 10.37 6.05
C GLN A 45 -2.14 10.66 6.88
N LYS A 46 -1.29 9.64 7.07
CA LYS A 46 -0.03 9.77 7.82
C LYS A 46 0.97 10.68 7.11
N ILE A 47 1.13 10.53 5.79
CA ILE A 47 1.96 11.42 4.97
C ILE A 47 1.49 12.87 5.08
N CYS A 48 0.18 13.11 4.98
CA CYS A 48 -0.42 14.44 5.08
C CYS A 48 -0.23 15.08 6.45
N SER A 49 -0.23 14.28 7.54
CA SER A 49 0.02 14.80 8.90
C SER A 49 1.40 15.44 9.04
N GLY A 50 2.40 14.93 8.30
CA GLY A 50 3.78 15.43 8.30
C GLY A 50 4.56 15.17 9.60
N LEU A 51 3.99 14.42 10.54
CA LEU A 51 4.66 14.05 11.80
C LEU A 51 5.74 12.99 11.53
N GLU A 52 6.91 13.13 12.16
CA GLU A 52 8.07 12.25 11.92
C GLU A 52 7.75 10.78 12.24
N ASP A 53 7.18 10.50 13.41
CA ASP A 53 6.76 9.16 13.82
C ASP A 53 5.75 8.52 12.83
N GLU A 54 4.87 9.34 12.25
CA GLU A 54 3.88 8.88 11.26
C GLU A 54 4.53 8.56 9.91
N LEU A 55 5.55 9.34 9.52
CA LEU A 55 6.34 9.08 8.32
C LEU A 55 7.21 7.82 8.48
N GLU A 56 7.80 7.60 9.66
CA GLU A 56 8.51 6.35 9.97
C GLU A 56 7.58 5.14 9.83
N ARG A 57 6.35 5.25 10.35
CA ARG A 57 5.35 4.19 10.21
C ARG A 57 5.00 3.92 8.74
N VAL A 58 4.87 4.95 7.92
CA VAL A 58 4.65 4.81 6.47
C VAL A 58 5.82 4.08 5.81
N GLN A 59 7.06 4.37 6.19
CA GLN A 59 8.24 3.66 5.66
C GLN A 59 8.24 2.18 6.04
N GLU A 60 7.82 1.83 7.26
CA GLU A 60 7.66 0.42 7.66
C GLU A 60 6.61 -0.30 6.81
N ILE A 61 5.44 0.32 6.63
CA ILE A 61 4.38 -0.22 5.77
C ILE A 61 4.88 -0.39 4.34
N ALA A 62 5.58 0.61 3.80
CA ALA A 62 6.15 0.56 2.46
C ALA A 62 7.18 -0.57 2.30
N LYS A 63 7.98 -0.87 3.34
CA LYS A 63 8.89 -2.05 3.34
C LYS A 63 8.09 -3.35 3.24
N VAL A 64 7.01 -3.48 3.98
CA VAL A 64 6.13 -4.67 3.95
C VAL A 64 5.49 -4.85 2.57
N ILE A 65 4.94 -3.78 2.00
CA ILE A 65 4.38 -3.82 0.63
C ILE A 65 5.46 -4.13 -0.39
N ASN A 66 6.66 -3.58 -0.25
CA ASN A 66 7.78 -3.92 -1.14
C ASN A 66 8.15 -5.41 -1.07
N LEU A 67 8.12 -6.04 0.11
CA LEU A 67 8.34 -7.49 0.23
C LEU A 67 7.27 -8.30 -0.51
N LEU A 68 6.00 -7.90 -0.39
CA LEU A 68 4.90 -8.51 -1.15
C LEU A 68 5.05 -8.29 -2.65
N TYR A 69 5.46 -7.10 -3.07
CA TYR A 69 5.61 -6.73 -4.47
C TYR A 69 6.73 -7.52 -5.15
N GLN A 70 7.89 -7.66 -4.48
CA GLN A 70 9.02 -8.42 -5.01
C GLN A 70 8.77 -9.93 -5.00
N GLY A 71 8.27 -10.47 -3.89
CA GLY A 71 8.04 -11.91 -3.69
C GLY A 71 6.69 -12.43 -4.21
N GLY A 72 5.82 -11.53 -4.66
CA GLY A 72 4.49 -11.83 -5.20
C GLY A 72 4.51 -12.32 -6.64
N ASN A 73 3.42 -12.96 -7.04
CA ASN A 73 3.19 -13.31 -8.44
C ASN A 73 2.61 -12.10 -9.20
N GLN A 74 2.29 -12.28 -10.50
CA GLN A 74 1.73 -11.21 -11.31
C GLN A 74 0.45 -10.62 -10.72
N TYR A 75 -0.42 -11.46 -10.16
CA TYR A 75 -1.64 -11.01 -9.51
C TYR A 75 -1.33 -10.07 -8.33
N THR A 76 -0.44 -10.47 -7.41
CA THR A 76 -0.06 -9.64 -6.27
C THR A 76 0.52 -8.29 -6.69
N ARG A 77 1.39 -8.27 -7.71
CA ARG A 77 1.97 -7.02 -8.23
C ARG A 77 0.89 -6.11 -8.82
N ASN A 78 0.01 -6.65 -9.65
CA ASN A 78 -1.08 -5.90 -10.25
C ASN A 78 -2.05 -5.35 -9.19
N ALA A 79 -2.38 -6.15 -8.17
CA ALA A 79 -3.24 -5.71 -7.07
C ALA A 79 -2.61 -4.55 -6.29
N ILE A 80 -1.30 -4.64 -5.98
CA ILE A 80 -0.56 -3.55 -5.32
C ILE A 80 -0.50 -2.30 -6.19
N GLU A 81 -0.21 -2.44 -7.48
CA GLU A 81 -0.19 -1.31 -8.43
C GLU A 81 -1.56 -0.63 -8.48
N ASN A 82 -2.63 -1.40 -8.65
CA ASN A 82 -3.98 -0.87 -8.88
C ASN A 82 -4.63 -0.29 -7.63
N GLU A 83 -4.42 -0.88 -6.44
CA GLU A 83 -5.16 -0.47 -5.24
C GLU A 83 -4.32 0.30 -4.23
N PHE A 84 -3.02 0.01 -4.14
CA PHE A 84 -2.15 0.71 -3.19
C PHE A 84 -1.44 1.90 -3.84
N LEU A 85 -0.72 1.66 -4.95
CA LEU A 85 0.09 2.69 -5.60
C LEU A 85 -0.75 3.72 -6.34
N THR A 86 -1.78 3.29 -7.09
CA THR A 86 -2.71 4.20 -7.76
C THR A 86 -3.44 5.08 -6.75
N ALA A 87 -3.91 4.52 -5.63
CA ALA A 87 -4.58 5.31 -4.59
C ALA A 87 -3.69 6.42 -4.04
N LEU A 88 -2.42 6.12 -3.73
CA LEU A 88 -1.44 7.12 -3.29
C LEU A 88 -1.06 8.14 -4.38
N SER A 89 -1.17 7.76 -5.66
CA SER A 89 -0.88 8.67 -6.77
C SER A 89 -1.94 9.75 -6.96
N PHE A 90 -3.19 9.54 -6.50
CA PHE A 90 -4.21 10.59 -6.58
C PHE A 90 -3.95 11.77 -5.63
N ASP A 91 -3.19 11.55 -4.57
CA ASP A 91 -2.72 12.59 -3.65
C ASP A 91 -1.41 13.24 -4.12
N GLU A 92 -0.95 12.90 -5.32
CA GLU A 92 0.27 13.44 -5.90
C GLU A 92 0.07 14.86 -6.44
N SER A 93 1.06 15.68 -6.16
CA SER A 93 1.35 16.95 -6.77
C SER A 93 2.87 16.97 -7.02
N PRO A 94 3.38 17.84 -7.91
CA PRO A 94 4.82 17.91 -8.17
C PRO A 94 5.68 18.08 -6.91
N GLY A 95 5.12 18.65 -5.83
CA GLY A 95 5.77 18.79 -4.53
C GLY A 95 5.71 17.52 -3.64
N SER A 96 4.67 16.69 -3.76
CA SER A 96 4.52 15.46 -2.96
C SER A 96 5.17 14.23 -3.61
N LEU A 97 5.41 14.22 -4.92
CA LEU A 97 6.09 13.09 -5.60
C LEU A 97 7.45 12.76 -4.97
N LYS A 98 8.31 13.77 -4.77
CA LYS A 98 9.62 13.56 -4.14
C LYS A 98 9.47 12.96 -2.74
N LYS A 99 8.52 13.47 -1.95
CA LYS A 99 8.24 12.97 -0.60
C LYS A 99 7.80 11.50 -0.63
N HIS A 100 6.91 11.12 -1.55
CA HIS A 100 6.47 9.72 -1.69
C HIS A 100 7.65 8.81 -2.08
N LEU A 101 8.49 9.26 -3.02
CA LEU A 101 9.68 8.50 -3.43
C LEU A 101 10.67 8.32 -2.28
N ASP A 102 10.90 9.33 -1.45
CA ASP A 102 11.81 9.24 -0.31
C ASP A 102 11.32 8.24 0.75
N LEU A 103 10.00 8.03 0.87
CA LEU A 103 9.39 7.07 1.80
C LEU A 103 9.42 5.62 1.29
N PHE A 104 9.54 5.41 -0.02
CA PHE A 104 9.46 4.07 -0.61
C PHE A 104 10.82 3.39 -0.78
N PRO A 105 10.90 2.05 -0.65
CA PRO A 105 12.05 1.27 -1.10
C PRO A 105 12.23 1.32 -2.62
N ILE A 106 13.45 1.08 -3.11
CA ILE A 106 13.84 1.33 -4.51
C ILE A 106 12.99 0.59 -5.55
N GLU A 107 12.60 -0.66 -5.30
CA GLU A 107 11.79 -1.42 -6.27
C GLU A 107 10.34 -0.93 -6.27
N LEU A 108 9.79 -0.60 -5.10
CA LEU A 108 8.45 -0.02 -4.99
C LEU A 108 8.38 1.37 -5.65
N ARG A 109 9.46 2.17 -5.61
CA ARG A 109 9.56 3.44 -6.37
C ARG A 109 9.37 3.22 -7.86
N LYS A 110 10.00 2.19 -8.43
CA LYS A 110 9.86 1.87 -9.86
C LYS A 110 8.42 1.51 -10.19
N GLY A 111 7.79 0.66 -9.38
CA GLY A 111 6.38 0.33 -9.51
C GLY A 111 5.50 1.57 -9.42
N TYR A 112 5.76 2.46 -8.47
CA TYR A 112 5.00 3.70 -8.28
C TYR A 112 5.10 4.66 -9.48
N ILE A 113 6.31 4.88 -10.00
CA ILE A 113 6.51 5.71 -11.21
C ILE A 113 5.81 5.09 -12.41
N LYS A 114 5.91 3.76 -12.57
CA LYS A 114 5.20 3.03 -13.63
C LYS A 114 3.69 3.28 -13.53
N THR A 115 3.11 3.12 -12.34
CA THR A 115 1.67 3.35 -12.09
C THR A 115 1.25 4.78 -12.45
N ILE A 116 2.05 5.80 -12.10
CA ILE A 116 1.77 7.19 -12.47
C ILE A 116 1.78 7.40 -14.00
N LEU A 117 2.70 6.75 -14.71
CA LEU A 117 2.85 6.93 -16.16
C LEU A 117 1.81 6.16 -16.99
N GLU A 118 1.22 5.10 -16.42
CA GLU A 118 0.24 4.25 -17.09
C GLU A 118 -1.21 4.67 -16.85
N ASN A 119 -1.47 5.51 -15.84
CA ASN A 119 -2.77 6.12 -15.54
C ASN A 119 -3.00 7.41 -16.34
#